data_AF-A0A969WVH8-F1
#
_entry.id   AF-A0A969WVH8-F1
#
_cell.length_a   1.000
_cell.length_b   1.000
_cell.length_c   1.000
_cell.angle_alpha   90.00
_cell.angle_beta   90.00
_cell.angle_gamma   90.00
#
_symmetry.space_group_name_H-M   'P 1'
#
loop_
_entity.id
_entity.type
_entity.pdbx_description
1 polymer ?
#
loop_
_entity_poly.entity_id
_entity_poly.type
_entity_poly.pdbx_seq_one_letter_code
_entity_poly.pdbx_strand_id
1 'polypeptide(L)'
;IKTLLTTTDAWFRRRLRMVIWKQWKRIRTKMANLIKLGINRYKAYEWANTRKNYWHIANSFILSRSVTDERLIKAGYVFFSDYYKTVRM
;
A
#
# COMPACT_ATOMS: atom_id res chain seq x y z
N ILE A 1 -0.81 23.74 -8.40
CA ILE A 1 -1.74 22.62 -8.71
C ILE A 1 -1.02 21.27 -8.75
N LYS A 2 0.04 21.10 -9.57
CA LYS A 2 0.79 19.82 -9.63
C LYS A 2 1.29 19.34 -8.27
N THR A 3 1.83 20.24 -7.44
CA THR A 3 2.32 19.93 -6.08
C THR A 3 1.21 19.48 -5.11
N LEU A 4 0.04 20.10 -5.18
CA LEU A 4 -1.13 19.71 -4.37
C LEU A 4 -1.64 18.32 -4.76
N LEU A 5 -1.72 18.02 -6.07
CA LEU A 5 -2.12 16.70 -6.54
C LEU A 5 -1.15 15.61 -6.07
N THR A 6 0.16 15.88 -6.11
CA THR A 6 1.17 14.91 -5.65
C THR A 6 1.11 14.62 -4.16
N THR A 7 0.84 15.64 -3.32
CA THR A 7 0.72 15.44 -1.86
C THR A 7 -0.56 14.69 -1.52
N THR A 8 -1.68 15.02 -2.19
CA THR A 8 -2.94 14.28 -2.06
C THR A 8 -2.77 12.82 -2.49
N ASP A 9 -2.10 12.56 -3.61
CA ASP A 9 -1.83 11.19 -4.08
C ASP A 9 -0.95 10.40 -3.11
N ALA A 10 0.05 11.03 -2.49
CA ALA A 10 0.88 10.38 -1.47
C ALA A 10 0.04 9.96 -0.26
N TRP A 11 -0.85 10.85 0.21
CA TRP A 11 -1.77 10.54 1.30
C TRP A 11 -2.76 9.43 0.92
N PHE A 12 -3.32 9.49 -0.28
CA PHE A 12 -4.25 8.49 -0.81
C PHE A 12 -3.61 7.10 -0.92
N ARG A 13 -2.41 6.99 -1.48
CA ARG A 13 -1.65 5.73 -1.55
C ARG A 13 -1.39 5.13 -0.18
N ARG A 14 -1.01 5.94 0.81
CA ARG A 14 -0.86 5.47 2.20
C ARG A 14 -2.19 4.97 2.77
N ARG A 15 -3.29 5.69 2.51
CA ARG A 15 -4.63 5.27 2.96
C ARG A 15 -5.05 3.95 2.32
N LEU A 16 -4.80 3.75 1.03
CA LEU A 16 -5.05 2.47 0.34
C LEU A 16 -4.27 1.32 0.98
N ARG A 17 -2.97 1.49 1.22
CA ARG A 17 -2.14 0.48 1.93
C ARG A 17 -2.72 0.12 3.29
N MET A 18 -3.19 1.12 4.04
CA MET A 18 -3.84 0.90 5.33
C MET A 18 -5.12 0.06 5.19
N VAL A 19 -5.96 0.35 4.20
CA VAL A 19 -7.20 -0.39 3.93
C VAL A 19 -6.89 -1.84 3.54
N ILE A 20 -5.94 -2.06 2.63
CA ILE A 20 -5.48 -3.40 2.22
C ILE A 20 -4.99 -4.18 3.44
N TRP A 21 -4.19 -3.56 4.30
CA TRP A 21 -3.69 -4.20 5.51
C TRP A 21 -4.82 -4.55 6.51
N LYS A 22 -5.82 -3.68 6.63
CA LYS A 22 -7.01 -3.92 7.46
C LYS A 22 -7.88 -5.05 6.88
N GLN A 23 -7.97 -5.17 5.56
CA GLN A 23 -8.67 -6.24 4.87
C GLN A 23 -8.03 -7.61 5.16
N TRP A 24 -6.70 -7.65 5.32
CA TRP A 24 -5.98 -8.84 5.79
C TRP A 24 -6.17 -9.04 7.30
N LYS A 25 -7.41 -9.31 7.74
CA LYS A 25 -7.78 -9.37 9.17
C LYS A 25 -6.99 -10.42 9.97
N ARG A 26 -6.73 -11.59 9.37
CA ARG A 26 -6.08 -12.73 10.04
C ARG A 26 -4.57 -12.74 9.81
N ILE A 27 -3.80 -13.11 10.83
CA ILE A 27 -2.31 -13.19 10.77
C ILE A 27 -1.86 -14.14 9.64
N ARG A 28 -2.52 -15.30 9.51
CA ARG A 28 -2.25 -16.26 8.42
C ARG A 28 -2.40 -15.62 7.03
N THR A 29 -3.44 -14.80 6.84
CA THR A 29 -3.70 -14.08 5.59
C THR A 29 -2.65 -13.00 5.33
N LYS A 30 -2.29 -12.21 6.36
CA LYS A 30 -1.21 -11.21 6.26
C LYS A 30 0.10 -11.86 5.83
N MET A 31 0.48 -12.95 6.50
CA MET A 31 1.72 -13.66 6.20
C MET A 31 1.71 -14.24 4.78
N ALA A 32 0.64 -14.92 4.37
CA ALA A 32 0.52 -15.51 3.04
C ALA A 32 0.58 -14.43 1.94
N ASN A 33 -0.12 -13.32 2.12
CA ASN A 33 -0.11 -12.23 1.15
C ASN A 33 1.25 -11.52 1.09
N LEU A 34 1.91 -11.28 2.22
CA LEU A 34 3.26 -10.70 2.23
C LEU A 34 4.27 -11.61 1.50
N ILE A 35 4.22 -12.92 1.72
CA ILE A 35 5.08 -13.90 1.02
C ILE A 35 4.79 -13.89 -0.48
N LYS A 36 3.50 -13.92 -0.87
CA LYS A 36 3.08 -13.82 -2.28
C LYS A 36 3.58 -12.53 -2.94
N LEU A 37 3.68 -11.45 -2.18
CA LEU A 37 4.19 -10.15 -2.62
C LEU A 37 5.73 -10.07 -2.63
N GLY A 38 6.44 -11.14 -2.28
CA GLY A 38 7.90 -11.24 -2.37
C GLY A 38 8.65 -10.92 -1.07
N ILE A 39 7.95 -10.81 0.05
CA ILE A 39 8.60 -10.64 1.36
C ILE A 39 9.07 -12.01 1.87
N ASN A 40 10.32 -12.09 2.33
CA ASN A 40 10.85 -13.30 2.95
C ASN A 40 9.95 -13.78 4.12
N ARG A 41 9.76 -15.10 4.23
CA ARG A 41 8.88 -15.73 5.23
C ARG A 41 9.12 -15.25 6.67
N TYR A 42 10.37 -15.08 7.09
CA TYR A 42 10.70 -14.61 8.44
C TYR A 42 10.21 -13.17 8.68
N LYS A 43 10.51 -12.26 7.74
CA LYS A 43 10.03 -10.87 7.78
C LYS A 43 8.51 -10.80 7.69
N ALA A 44 7.89 -11.63 6.86
CA ALA A 44 6.43 -11.69 6.75
C ALA A 44 5.78 -12.11 8.07
N TYR A 45 6.37 -13.07 8.78
CA TYR A 45 5.89 -13.51 10.10
C TYR A 45 6.03 -12.40 11.17
N GLU A 46 7.20 -11.75 11.23
CA GLU A 46 7.47 -10.62 12.13
C GLU A 46 6.41 -9.51 11.97
N TRP A 47 6.16 -9.09 10.73
CA TRP A 47 5.25 -7.99 10.44
C TRP A 47 3.77 -8.38 10.48
N ALA A 48 3.41 -9.64 10.19
CA ALA A 48 2.04 -10.11 10.33
C ALA A 48 1.54 -10.07 11.78
N ASN A 49 2.44 -10.31 12.75
CA ASN A 49 2.18 -10.32 14.20
C ASN A 49 2.43 -8.97 14.89
N THR A 50 2.73 -7.92 14.13
CA THR A 50 3.03 -6.61 14.74
C THR A 50 1.82 -6.06 15.51
N ARG A 51 2.09 -5.45 16.68
CA ARG A 51 1.08 -4.74 17.50
C ARG A 51 0.92 -3.27 17.08
N LYS A 52 1.59 -2.84 16.01
CA LYS A 52 1.52 -1.46 15.52
C LYS A 52 0.15 -1.15 14.93
N ASN A 53 -0.28 0.10 15.11
CA ASN A 53 -1.54 0.58 14.53
C ASN A 53 -1.49 0.60 12.99
N TYR A 54 -2.66 0.45 12.35
CA TYR A 54 -2.75 0.34 10.88
C TYR A 54 -2.11 1.50 10.14
N TRP A 55 -2.29 2.74 10.63
CA TRP A 55 -1.71 3.93 10.01
C TRP A 55 -0.18 3.97 10.09
N HIS A 56 0.40 3.38 11.15
CA HIS A 56 1.86 3.25 11.27
C HIS A 56 2.37 2.22 10.27
N ILE A 57 1.69 1.08 10.11
CA ILE A 57 2.11 0.02 9.19
C ILE A 57 1.98 0.49 7.74
N ALA A 58 0.96 1.27 7.42
CA ALA A 58 0.75 1.85 6.08
C ALA A 58 1.95 2.69 5.57
N ASN A 59 2.77 3.21 6.48
CA ASN A 59 3.97 3.99 6.17
C ASN A 59 5.28 3.24 6.41
N SER A 60 5.23 1.96 6.78
CA SER A 60 6.44 1.20 7.03
C SER A 60 7.00 0.63 5.73
N PHE A 61 8.29 0.29 5.76
CA PHE A 61 8.97 -0.29 4.61
C PHE A 61 8.31 -1.60 4.11
N ILE A 62 7.62 -2.33 5.00
CA ILE A 62 6.99 -3.60 4.63
C ILE A 62 5.87 -3.38 3.61
N LEU A 63 5.02 -2.36 3.80
CA LEU A 63 3.91 -2.08 2.91
C LEU A 63 4.32 -1.22 1.73
N SER A 64 5.32 -0.34 1.88
CA SER A 64 5.86 0.38 0.71
C SER A 64 6.53 -0.57 -0.28
N ARG A 65 7.25 -1.61 0.20
CA ARG A 65 7.91 -2.60 -0.65
C ARG A 65 6.98 -3.70 -1.18
N SER A 66 5.98 -4.11 -0.41
CA SER A 66 5.04 -5.16 -0.84
C SER A 66 3.87 -4.63 -1.67
N VAL A 67 3.30 -3.48 -1.29
CA VAL A 67 2.20 -2.83 -2.00
C VAL A 67 2.75 -1.58 -2.70
N THR A 68 3.48 -1.83 -3.79
CA THR A 68 4.06 -0.78 -4.64
C THR A 68 2.98 -0.05 -5.42
N ASP A 69 3.29 1.16 -5.87
CA ASP A 69 2.33 1.97 -6.64
C ASP A 69 1.99 1.32 -7.99
N GLU A 70 2.98 0.70 -8.63
CA GLU A 70 2.81 -0.10 -9.85
C GLU A 70 1.80 -1.23 -9.66
N ARG A 71 1.85 -1.92 -8.50
CA ARG A 71 0.88 -2.99 -8.19
C ARG A 71 -0.51 -2.44 -7.96
N LEU A 72 -0.64 -1.26 -7.35
CA LEU A 72 -1.92 -0.58 -7.18
C LEU A 72 -2.51 -0.17 -8.54
N ILE A 73 -1.70 0.40 -9.43
CA ILE A 73 -2.12 0.75 -10.80
C ILE A 73 -2.55 -0.51 -11.55
N LYS A 74 -1.75 -1.59 -11.49
CA LYS A 74 -2.10 -2.88 -12.13
C LYS A 74 -3.38 -3.50 -11.56
N ALA A 75 -3.70 -3.22 -10.29
CA ALA A 75 -4.95 -3.63 -9.67
C ALA A 75 -6.16 -2.75 -10.04
N GLY A 76 -5.95 -1.70 -10.86
CA GLY A 76 -7.01 -0.81 -11.36
C GLY A 76 -7.21 0.47 -10.53
N TYR A 77 -6.34 0.77 -9.57
CA TYR A 77 -6.41 2.04 -8.85
C TYR A 77 -5.85 3.18 -9.71
N VAL A 78 -6.62 4.25 -9.85
CA VAL A 78 -6.21 5.47 -10.57
C VAL A 78 -5.84 6.55 -9.57
N PHE A 79 -4.73 7.25 -9.81
CA PHE A 79 -4.29 8.38 -8.99
C PHE A 79 -4.71 9.70 -9.61
N PHE A 80 -4.89 10.73 -8.77
CA PHE A 80 -5.40 12.03 -9.20
C PHE A 80 -4.48 12.69 -10.21
N SER A 81 -3.17 12.61 -10.00
CA SER A 81 -2.19 13.17 -10.94
C SER A 81 -2.18 12.45 -12.29
N ASP A 82 -2.44 11.14 -12.33
CA ASP A 82 -2.48 10.37 -13.57
C ASP A 82 -3.74 10.68 -14.38
N TYR A 83 -4.91 10.70 -13.73
CA TYR A 83 -6.15 11.12 -14.39
C TYR A 83 -6.08 12.55 -14.92
N TYR A 84 -5.52 13.47 -14.13
CA TYR A 84 -5.36 14.85 -14.54
C TYR A 84 -4.46 15.01 -15.77
N LYS A 85 -3.41 14.18 -15.92
CA LYS A 85 -2.59 14.16 -17.14
C LYS A 85 -3.41 13.71 -18.34
N THR A 86 -4.24 12.68 -18.20
CA THR A 86 -5.07 12.16 -19.31
C THR A 86 -6.06 13.18 -19.85
N VAL A 87 -6.66 14.01 -18.99
CA VAL A 87 -7.69 14.99 -19.41
C VAL A 87 -7.09 16.29 -19.96
N ARG A 88 -5.90 16.67 -19.48
CA ARG A 88 -5.26 17.95 -19.80
C ARG A 88 -4.12 17.83 -20.81
N MET A 89 -3.88 16.62 -21.33
CA MET A 89 -3.02 16.33 -22.49
C MET A 89 -3.89 16.06 -23.71
#